data_AF-A0A1L7JNJ6-F1
#
_entry.id   AF-A0A1L7JNJ6-F1
#
_cell.length_a   1.000
_cell.length_b   1.000
_cell.length_c   1.000
_cell.angle_alpha   90.00
_cell.angle_beta   90.00
_cell.angle_gamma   90.00
#
_symmetry.space_group_name_H-M   'P 1'
#
loop_
_entity.id
_entity.type
_entity.pdbx_description
1 polymer ?
#
loop_
_entity_poly.entity_id
_entity_poly.type
_entity_poly.pdbx_seq_one_letter_code
_entity_poly.pdbx_strand_id
1 'polypeptide(L)'
;MKNKYTDEYLKTIVLNKQKELGRTPKRREVSPHGSAIAQRFGEGKWNKALSKLGLEVSIPKSYTKDELIKIMKDWYKENKIIPSVNTFANNENLPDPKHIEKIQNEMERGCRVYFRC
;
A
#
# COMPACT_ATOMS: atom_id res chain seq x y z
N MET A 1 -18.61 2.92 -30.83
CA MET A 1 -17.34 2.19 -30.64
C MET A 1 -17.64 0.70 -30.52
N LYS A 2 -17.08 -0.16 -31.39
CA LYS A 2 -17.26 -1.61 -31.29
C LYS A 2 -16.47 -2.12 -30.07
N ASN A 3 -17.18 -2.53 -29.04
CA ASN A 3 -16.58 -3.07 -27.83
C ASN A 3 -15.97 -4.44 -28.14
N LYS A 4 -14.63 -4.53 -28.14
CA LYS A 4 -13.88 -5.77 -28.43
C LYS A 4 -14.12 -6.88 -27.39
N TYR A 5 -14.64 -6.54 -26.22
CA TYR A 5 -14.89 -7.46 -25.10
C TYR A 5 -16.23 -7.13 -24.40
N THR A 6 -16.92 -8.14 -23.90
CA THR A 6 -18.10 -8.00 -23.03
C THR A 6 -17.67 -7.70 -21.59
N ASP A 7 -18.56 -7.06 -20.81
CA ASP A 7 -18.27 -6.74 -19.41
C ASP A 7 -18.08 -8.01 -18.56
N GLU A 8 -18.87 -9.04 -18.83
CA GLU A 8 -18.78 -10.35 -18.20
C GLU A 8 -17.42 -11.00 -18.45
N TYR A 9 -16.94 -11.01 -19.70
CA TYR A 9 -15.64 -11.57 -20.06
C TYR A 9 -14.50 -10.91 -19.25
N LEU A 10 -14.52 -9.58 -19.16
CA LEU A 10 -13.51 -8.83 -18.41
C LEU A 10 -13.56 -9.12 -16.90
N LYS A 11 -14.76 -9.31 -16.35
CA LYS A 11 -14.95 -9.70 -14.94
C LYS A 11 -14.41 -11.10 -14.67
N THR A 12 -14.68 -12.06 -15.55
CA THR A 12 -14.21 -13.45 -15.41
C THR A 12 -12.68 -13.53 -15.44
N ILE A 13 -12.03 -12.76 -16.30
CA ILE A 13 -10.55 -12.68 -16.37
C ILE A 13 -9.96 -12.29 -14.99
N VAL A 14 -10.50 -11.24 -14.35
CA VAL A 14 -9.99 -10.77 -13.05
C VAL A 14 -10.25 -11.80 -11.95
N LEU A 15 -11.45 -12.36 -11.90
CA LEU A 15 -11.82 -13.35 -10.87
C LEU A 15 -11.02 -14.65 -11.01
N ASN A 16 -10.80 -15.13 -12.23
CA ASN A 16 -9.94 -16.29 -12.45
C ASN A 16 -8.50 -16.00 -12.01
N LYS A 17 -7.98 -14.80 -12.31
CA LYS A 17 -6.63 -14.43 -11.89
C LYS A 17 -6.47 -14.28 -10.39
N GLN A 18 -7.51 -13.80 -9.71
CA GLN A 18 -7.56 -13.76 -8.26
C GLN A 18 -7.53 -15.18 -7.67
N LYS A 19 -8.34 -16.10 -8.21
CA LYS A 19 -8.37 -17.51 -7.79
C LYS A 19 -7.02 -18.20 -8.00
N GLU A 20 -6.35 -17.94 -9.11
CA GLU A 20 -5.01 -18.46 -9.39
C GLU A 20 -3.95 -17.95 -8.39
N LEU A 21 -4.01 -16.67 -8.02
CA LEU A 21 -2.99 -16.04 -7.17
C LEU A 21 -3.28 -16.18 -5.67
N GLY A 22 -4.52 -16.53 -5.29
CA GLY A 22 -4.97 -16.48 -3.89
C GLY A 22 -4.97 -15.07 -3.27
N ARG A 23 -4.73 -14.03 -4.08
CA ARG A 23 -4.69 -12.62 -3.67
C ARG A 23 -5.28 -11.73 -4.76
N THR A 24 -5.59 -10.47 -4.42
CA THR A 24 -6.03 -9.49 -5.42
C THR A 24 -4.97 -9.32 -6.52
N PRO A 25 -5.34 -9.50 -7.81
CA PRO A 25 -4.42 -9.35 -8.92
C PRO A 25 -4.03 -7.88 -9.14
N LYS A 26 -2.76 -7.66 -9.50
CA LYS A 26 -2.26 -6.36 -9.92
C LYS A 26 -2.61 -6.11 -11.39
N ARG A 27 -2.77 -4.83 -11.77
CA ARG A 27 -3.10 -4.43 -13.16
C ARG A 27 -2.18 -5.05 -14.22
N ARG A 28 -0.90 -5.26 -13.90
CA ARG A 28 0.09 -5.84 -14.82
C ARG A 28 -0.10 -7.36 -15.05
N GLU A 29 -0.68 -8.06 -14.07
CA GLU A 29 -0.88 -9.52 -14.08
C GLU A 29 -2.09 -9.94 -14.94
N VAL A 30 -2.98 -8.98 -15.26
CA VAL A 30 -4.14 -9.15 -16.16
C VAL A 30 -3.96 -8.39 -17.48
N SER A 31 -2.71 -8.08 -17.86
CA SER A 31 -2.40 -7.53 -19.18
C SER A 31 -2.77 -8.54 -20.29
N PRO A 32 -3.35 -8.12 -21.43
CA PRO A 32 -3.63 -6.75 -21.87
C PRO A 32 -4.98 -6.18 -21.38
N HIS A 33 -5.80 -6.98 -20.70
CA HIS A 33 -7.17 -6.60 -20.32
C HIS A 33 -7.24 -5.57 -19.18
N GLY A 34 -6.19 -5.43 -18.38
CA GLY A 34 -6.15 -4.54 -17.21
C GLY A 34 -6.54 -3.09 -17.50
N SER A 35 -6.16 -2.55 -18.66
CA SER A 35 -6.55 -1.18 -19.07
C SER A 35 -8.03 -1.09 -19.43
N ALA A 36 -8.59 -2.07 -20.15
CA ALA A 36 -10.00 -2.11 -20.50
C ALA A 36 -10.89 -2.25 -19.26
N ILE A 37 -10.50 -3.12 -18.32
CA ILE A 37 -11.18 -3.30 -17.03
C ILE A 37 -11.15 -1.99 -16.23
N ALA A 38 -9.98 -1.37 -16.10
CA ALA A 38 -9.87 -0.09 -15.38
C ALA A 38 -10.77 0.97 -15.99
N GLN A 39 -10.82 1.07 -17.33
CA GLN A 39 -11.61 2.06 -18.02
C GLN A 39 -13.12 1.84 -17.85
N ARG A 40 -13.60 0.59 -17.95
CA ARG A 40 -15.03 0.28 -17.82
C ARG A 40 -15.54 0.28 -16.39
N PHE A 41 -14.82 -0.37 -15.48
CA PHE A 41 -15.29 -0.57 -14.11
C PHE A 41 -14.77 0.50 -13.13
N GLY A 42 -13.71 1.22 -13.49
CA GLY A 42 -13.03 2.14 -12.58
C GLY A 42 -12.73 3.53 -13.14
N GLU A 43 -13.34 3.93 -14.26
CA GLU A 43 -13.08 5.22 -14.93
C GLU A 43 -11.58 5.46 -15.19
N GLY A 44 -10.84 4.40 -15.53
CA GLY A 44 -9.39 4.42 -15.73
C GLY A 44 -8.56 4.12 -14.49
N LYS A 45 -9.17 4.03 -13.30
CA LYS A 45 -8.49 3.69 -12.04
C LYS A 45 -8.66 2.21 -11.68
N TRP A 46 -7.56 1.49 -11.56
CA TRP A 46 -7.56 0.06 -11.19
C TRP A 46 -8.21 -0.20 -9.84
N ASN A 47 -7.88 0.59 -8.82
CA ASN A 47 -8.45 0.41 -7.48
C ASN A 47 -9.97 0.63 -7.46
N LYS A 48 -10.50 1.59 -8.24
CA LYS A 48 -11.96 1.74 -8.39
C LYS A 48 -12.58 0.51 -9.06
N ALA A 49 -11.92 -0.04 -10.08
CA ALA A 49 -12.39 -1.25 -10.75
C ALA A 49 -12.43 -2.45 -9.79
N LEU A 50 -11.38 -2.66 -8.99
CA LEU A 50 -11.35 -3.69 -7.95
C LEU A 50 -12.50 -3.52 -6.94
N SER A 51 -12.72 -2.29 -6.46
CA SER A 51 -13.80 -1.99 -5.52
C SER A 51 -15.19 -2.29 -6.12
N LYS A 52 -15.45 -1.95 -7.39
CA LYS A 52 -16.69 -2.34 -8.08
C LYS A 52 -16.83 -3.85 -8.27
N LEU A 53 -15.72 -4.57 -8.38
CA LEU A 53 -15.69 -6.02 -8.50
C LEU A 53 -15.80 -6.75 -7.16
N GLY A 54 -15.90 -6.02 -6.04
CA GLY A 54 -15.94 -6.59 -4.69
C GLY A 54 -14.60 -7.15 -4.22
N LEU A 55 -13.50 -6.69 -4.82
CA LEU A 55 -12.14 -7.15 -4.51
C LEU A 55 -11.48 -6.20 -3.52
N GLU A 56 -10.66 -6.76 -2.63
CA GLU A 56 -9.85 -5.96 -1.71
C GLU A 56 -8.90 -5.06 -2.49
N VAL A 57 -9.06 -3.76 -2.29
CA VAL A 57 -8.16 -2.76 -2.83
C VAL A 57 -6.86 -2.76 -2.02
N SER A 58 -5.73 -2.76 -2.72
CA SER A 58 -4.45 -2.43 -2.10
C SER A 58 -4.43 -0.94 -1.80
N ILE A 59 -5.04 -0.55 -0.68
CA ILE A 59 -4.95 0.82 -0.17
C ILE A 59 -3.54 0.97 0.41
N PRO A 60 -2.74 1.96 -0.02
CA PRO A 60 -1.51 2.26 0.71
C PRO A 60 -1.89 2.56 2.15
N LYS A 61 -1.30 1.84 3.11
CA LYS A 61 -1.46 2.16 4.54
C LYS A 61 -1.04 3.62 4.72
N SER A 62 -2.00 4.49 5.02
CA SER A 62 -1.70 5.86 5.42
C SER A 62 -1.39 5.83 6.90
N TYR A 63 -0.23 6.38 7.28
CA TYR A 63 0.08 6.62 8.67
C TYR A 63 -0.08 8.10 8.97
N THR A 64 -0.76 8.40 10.06
CA THR A 64 -0.73 9.73 10.67
C THR A 64 0.63 9.95 11.34
N LYS A 65 0.99 11.22 11.57
CA LYS A 65 2.23 11.58 12.25
C LYS A 65 2.32 10.94 13.65
N ASP A 66 1.20 10.94 14.38
CA ASP A 66 1.11 10.40 15.73
C ASP A 66 1.29 8.87 15.76
N GLU A 67 0.74 8.16 14.78
CA GLU A 67 0.93 6.71 14.64
C GLU A 67 2.40 6.36 14.41
N LEU A 68 3.10 7.11 13.55
CA LEU A 68 4.52 6.88 13.28
C LEU A 68 5.38 7.15 14.52
N ILE A 69 5.08 8.23 15.25
CA ILE A 69 5.75 8.53 16.53
C ILE A 69 5.51 7.40 17.54
N LYS A 70 4.29 6.88 17.62
CA LYS A 70 3.94 5.78 18.53
C LYS A 70 4.74 4.52 18.20
N ILE A 71 4.73 4.08 16.94
CA ILE A 71 5.51 2.92 16.47
C ILE A 71 6.98 3.07 16.84
N MET A 72 7.53 4.27 16.64
CA MET A 72 8.93 4.55 16.89
C MET A 72 9.28 4.56 18.40
N LYS A 73 8.37 5.07 19.25
CA LYS A 73 8.50 5.00 20.71
C LYS A 73 8.40 3.58 21.24
N ASP A 74 7.48 2.79 20.72
CA ASP A 74 7.29 1.39 21.14
C ASP A 74 8.51 0.55 20.75
N TRP A 75 9.05 0.75 19.53
CA TRP A 75 10.33 0.15 19.12
C TRP A 75 11.49 0.52 20.05
N TYR A 76 11.62 1.80 20.41
CA TYR A 76 12.66 2.26 21.33
C TYR A 76 12.50 1.66 22.73
N LYS A 77 11.26 1.49 23.23
CA LYS A 77 11.04 0.86 24.54
C LYS A 77 11.53 -0.58 24.58
N GLU A 78 11.27 -1.33 23.52
CA GLU A 78 11.62 -2.75 23.40
C GLU A 78 13.12 -2.96 23.13
N ASN A 79 13.68 -2.21 22.17
CA ASN A 79 15.05 -2.44 21.69
C ASN A 79 16.08 -1.54 22.38
N LYS A 80 15.64 -0.47 23.07
CA LYS A 80 16.50 0.59 23.65
C LYS A 80 17.44 1.25 22.63
N ILE A 81 17.15 1.09 21.33
CA ILE A 81 17.93 1.60 20.21
C ILE A 81 17.05 2.55 19.40
N ILE A 82 17.63 3.68 18.98
CA ILE A 82 16.97 4.60 18.05
C ILE A 82 16.92 3.90 16.68
N PRO A 83 15.73 3.59 16.15
CA PRO A 83 15.64 2.87 14.89
C PRO A 83 16.12 3.74 13.72
N SER A 84 17.05 3.20 12.94
CA SER A 84 17.53 3.84 11.71
C SER A 84 16.60 3.55 10.53
N VAL A 85 16.68 4.35 9.47
CA VAL A 85 15.97 4.11 8.19
C VAL A 85 16.16 2.66 7.72
N ASN A 86 17.37 2.11 7.88
CA ASN A 86 17.68 0.73 7.50
C ASN A 86 16.97 -0.31 8.40
N THR A 87 16.73 0.01 9.67
CA THR A 87 15.99 -0.86 10.59
C THR A 87 14.53 -0.98 10.15
N PHE A 88 13.93 0.13 9.72
CA PHE A 88 12.57 0.15 9.15
C PHE A 88 12.49 -0.57 7.79
N ALA A 89 13.54 -0.47 6.96
CA ALA A 89 13.56 -1.10 5.64
C ALA A 89 13.57 -2.63 5.72
N ASN A 90 14.23 -3.19 6.73
CA ASN A 90 14.46 -4.63 6.88
C ASN A 90 13.47 -5.32 7.83
N ASN A 91 12.51 -4.60 8.39
CA ASN A 91 11.57 -5.16 9.36
C ASN A 91 10.13 -5.10 8.84
N GLU A 92 9.52 -6.27 8.67
CA GLU A 92 8.15 -6.43 8.13
C GLU A 92 7.06 -5.83 9.04
N ASN A 93 7.33 -5.74 10.36
CA ASN A 93 6.41 -5.15 11.34
C ASN A 93 6.49 -3.63 11.39
N LEU A 94 7.50 -3.04 10.75
CA LEU A 94 7.71 -1.61 10.74
C LEU A 94 7.21 -0.98 9.44
N PRO A 95 6.73 0.28 9.48
CA PRO A 95 6.26 0.97 8.30
C PRO A 95 7.44 1.26 7.35
N ASP A 96 7.13 1.24 6.05
CA ASP A 96 8.09 1.58 5.00
C ASP A 96 8.80 2.91 5.31
N PRO A 97 10.15 2.96 5.25
CA PRO A 97 10.94 4.11 5.68
C PRO A 97 10.53 5.44 5.05
N LYS A 98 9.92 5.43 3.85
CA LYS A 98 9.42 6.64 3.19
C LYS A 98 8.43 7.44 4.04
N HIS A 99 7.72 6.77 4.96
CA HIS A 99 6.77 7.42 5.87
C HIS A 99 7.49 8.12 7.02
N ILE A 100 8.64 7.60 7.44
CA ILE A 100 9.40 8.07 8.60
C ILE A 100 10.46 9.09 8.21
N GLU A 101 11.00 9.03 6.99
CA GLU A 101 11.99 9.99 6.49
C GLU A 101 11.54 11.46 6.68
N LYS A 102 10.23 11.71 6.50
CA LYS A 102 9.64 13.04 6.77
C LYS A 102 9.69 13.43 8.25
N ILE A 103 9.49 12.49 9.17
CA ILE A 103 9.46 12.73 10.62
C ILE A 103 10.87 12.70 11.20
N GLN A 104 11.77 11.85 10.71
CA GLN A 104 13.15 11.72 11.20
C GLN A 104 13.93 13.03 10.98
N ASN A 105 13.76 13.67 9.81
CA ASN A 105 14.27 15.02 9.54
C ASN A 105 13.73 16.12 10.47
N GLU A 106 12.53 15.95 11.02
CA GLU A 106 11.95 16.86 12.02
C GLU A 106 12.43 16.52 13.45
N MET A 107 12.65 15.24 13.75
CA MET A 107 13.08 14.74 15.05
C MET A 107 14.57 14.88 15.30
N GLU A 108 15.43 14.76 14.29
CA GLU A 108 16.88 15.01 14.42
C GLU A 108 17.17 16.48 14.78
N ARG A 109 16.31 17.40 14.33
CA ARG A 109 16.32 18.82 14.74
C ARG A 109 15.78 19.04 16.16
N GLY A 110 15.10 18.04 16.74
CA GLY A 110 14.36 18.14 18.00
C GLY A 110 14.53 16.90 18.90
N CYS A 111 15.72 16.28 18.90
CA CYS A 111 15.97 14.99 19.56
C CYS A 111 15.58 15.00 21.06
N ARG A 112 15.64 16.19 21.68
CA ARG A 112 15.24 16.48 23.06
C ARG A 112 13.74 16.28 23.36
N VAL A 113 12.87 16.38 22.35
CA VAL A 113 11.40 16.40 22.52
C VAL A 113 10.77 15.00 22.49
N TYR A 114 11.32 14.07 21.70
CA TYR A 114 10.65 12.80 21.42
C TYR A 114 11.19 11.60 22.20
N PHE A 115 12.50 11.57 22.47
CA PHE A 115 13.17 10.46 23.15
C PHE A 115 13.71 10.82 24.53
N ARG A 116 13.57 12.10 24.94
CA ARG A 116 13.98 12.61 26.26
C ARG A 116 15.41 12.20 26.62
N CYS A 117 16.34 12.40 25.67
CA CYS A 117 17.77 12.34 25.92
C CYS A 117 18.23 13.47 26.83
#